data_AF-A0A3C0S360-F1
#
_entry.id   AF-A0A3C0S360-F1
#
_cell.length_a   1.000
_cell.length_b   1.000
_cell.length_c   1.000
_cell.angle_alpha   90.00
_cell.angle_beta   90.00
_cell.angle_gamma   90.00
#
_symmetry.space_group_name_H-M   'P 1'
#
loop_
_entity.id
_entity.type
_entity.pdbx_description
1 polymer ?
#
loop_
_entity_poly.entity_id
_entity_poly.type
_entity_poly.pdbx_seq_one_letter_code
_entity_poly.pdbx_strand_id
1 'polypeptide(L)'
;SPRDFSFIVEDNLRDIFNLFHEHRIKINMMHNTAINFTVSVDDTGKNLVDLINELEQKFKVRYESGLELITIRYYNQETIDRVLVDKEVISELKDTYTCQLLVKKI
;
A
#
# COMPACT_ATOMS: atom_id res chain seq x y z
N SER A 1 -15.11 7.13 23.92
CA SER A 1 -15.99 7.54 22.80
C SER A 1 -15.32 7.18 21.48
N PRO A 2 -16.01 7.13 20.33
CA PRO A 2 -15.38 6.89 19.02
C PRO A 2 -14.21 7.82 18.72
N ARG A 3 -14.23 9.05 19.27
CA ARG A 3 -13.14 10.03 19.13
C ARG A 3 -11.84 9.55 19.76
N ASP A 4 -11.89 8.82 20.87
CA ASP A 4 -10.67 8.35 21.57
C ASP A 4 -9.95 7.27 20.76
N PHE A 5 -10.70 6.42 20.06
CA PHE A 5 -10.14 5.43 19.13
C PHE A 5 -9.58 6.09 17.86
N SER A 6 -10.23 7.14 17.35
CA SER A 6 -9.71 7.91 16.22
C SER A 6 -8.34 8.53 16.54
N PHE A 7 -8.16 9.09 17.74
CA PHE A 7 -6.87 9.66 18.14
C PHE A 7 -5.74 8.62 18.22
N ILE A 8 -6.01 7.43 18.77
CA ILE A 8 -5.03 6.34 18.83
C ILE A 8 -4.61 5.91 17.41
N VAL A 9 -5.54 5.87 16.47
CA VAL A 9 -5.24 5.56 15.06
C VAL A 9 -4.40 6.67 14.43
N GLU A 10 -4.71 7.94 14.67
CA GLU A 10 -3.93 9.07 14.15
C GLU A 10 -2.48 9.10 14.67
N ASP A 11 -2.27 8.86 15.97
CA ASP A 11 -0.92 8.79 16.55
C ASP A 11 -0.13 7.61 15.97
N ASN A 12 -0.76 6.44 15.80
CA ASN A 12 -0.12 5.30 15.15
C ASN A 12 0.25 5.61 13.70
N LEU A 13 -0.65 6.26 12.94
CA LEU A 13 -0.37 6.65 11.56
C LEU A 13 0.77 7.65 11.49
N ARG A 14 0.81 8.64 12.40
CA ARG A 14 1.91 9.59 12.49
C ARG A 14 3.24 8.88 12.70
N ASP A 15 3.32 7.96 13.66
CA ASP A 15 4.51 7.15 13.92
C ASP A 15 4.94 6.36 12.68
N ILE A 16 3.98 5.70 12.02
CA ILE A 16 4.24 4.95 10.79
C ILE A 16 4.80 5.88 9.70
N PHE A 17 4.16 7.02 9.43
CA PHE A 17 4.61 7.96 8.40
C PHE A 17 6.00 8.54 8.69
N ASN A 18 6.33 8.79 9.96
CA ASN A 18 7.68 9.23 10.35
C ASN A 18 8.72 8.18 9.98
N LEU A 19 8.45 6.89 10.26
CA LEU A 19 9.35 5.80 9.88
C LEU A 19 9.55 5.73 8.37
N PHE A 20 8.47 5.80 7.57
CA PHE A 20 8.59 5.87 6.11
C PHE A 20 9.48 7.04 5.64
N HIS A 21 9.34 8.20 6.29
CA HIS A 21 10.15 9.38 5.98
C HIS A 21 11.63 9.20 6.34
N GLU A 22 11.92 8.70 7.53
CA GLU A 22 13.29 8.46 8.03
C GLU A 22 14.05 7.46 7.14
N HIS A 23 13.37 6.40 6.69
CA HIS A 23 13.92 5.40 5.77
C HIS A 23 13.89 5.83 4.30
N ARG A 24 13.38 7.04 4.00
CA ARG A 24 13.26 7.63 2.65
C ARG A 24 12.45 6.77 1.68
N ILE A 25 11.40 6.14 2.17
CA ILE A 25 10.53 5.26 1.38
C ILE A 25 9.26 6.01 1.01
N LYS A 26 9.00 6.08 -0.30
CA LYS A 26 7.78 6.68 -0.83
C LYS A 26 6.66 5.65 -0.84
N ILE A 27 5.51 6.04 -0.29
CA ILE A 27 4.27 5.27 -0.42
C ILE A 27 3.66 5.53 -1.79
N ASN A 28 3.41 4.46 -2.56
CA ASN A 28 2.88 4.52 -3.92
C ASN A 28 1.36 4.36 -3.97
N MET A 29 0.82 3.50 -3.11
CA MET A 29 -0.62 3.31 -2.91
C MET A 29 -0.87 3.07 -1.43
N MET A 30 -2.01 3.57 -0.93
CA MET A 30 -2.42 3.44 0.45
C MET A 30 -3.88 3.04 0.53
N HIS A 31 -4.18 2.12 1.45
CA HIS A 31 -5.53 1.73 1.79
C HIS A 31 -5.66 1.61 3.31
N ASN A 32 -6.52 2.46 3.88
CA ASN A 32 -6.72 2.58 5.31
C ASN A 32 -8.14 2.12 5.65
N THR A 33 -8.24 1.19 6.59
CA THR A 33 -9.50 0.78 7.20
C THR A 33 -9.44 1.06 8.70
N ALA A 34 -10.54 0.85 9.42
CA ALA A 34 -10.57 1.04 10.88
C ALA A 34 -9.60 0.11 11.65
N ILE A 35 -9.10 -0.95 11.01
CA ILE A 35 -8.30 -2.01 11.65
C ILE A 35 -6.96 -2.22 10.95
N ASN A 36 -6.92 -2.09 9.63
CA ASN A 36 -5.74 -2.38 8.82
C ASN A 36 -5.26 -1.14 8.07
N PHE A 37 -3.96 -0.91 8.15
CA PHE A 37 -3.21 0.03 7.32
C PHE A 37 -2.42 -0.78 6.30
N THR A 38 -2.69 -0.59 5.00
CA THR A 38 -2.01 -1.31 3.92
C THR A 38 -1.39 -0.30 2.96
N VAL A 39 -0.15 -0.54 2.56
CA VAL A 39 0.59 0.31 1.63
C VAL A 39 1.33 -0.53 0.61
N SER A 40 1.54 0.04 -0.58
CA SER A 40 2.54 -0.45 -1.53
C SER A 40 3.71 0.53 -1.61
N VAL A 41 4.90 -0.01 -1.76
CA VAL A 41 6.16 0.71 -1.86
C VAL A 41 7.07 0.01 -2.85
N ASP A 42 8.02 0.75 -3.40
CA ASP A 42 9.08 0.15 -4.21
C ASP A 42 10.06 -0.62 -3.33
N ASP A 43 10.61 -1.71 -3.86
CA ASP A 43 11.71 -2.43 -3.21
C ASP A 43 12.98 -1.59 -3.27
N THR A 44 13.29 -0.91 -2.15
CA THR A 44 14.50 -0.10 -1.98
C THR A 44 15.65 -0.90 -1.36
N GLY A 45 15.51 -2.23 -1.28
CA GLY A 45 16.49 -3.13 -0.69
C GLY A 45 16.65 -2.89 0.81
N LYS A 46 17.85 -2.46 1.23
CA LYS A 46 18.20 -2.36 2.66
C LYS A 46 17.26 -1.44 3.43
N ASN A 47 16.90 -0.28 2.88
CA ASN A 47 16.03 0.68 3.58
C ASN A 47 14.65 0.07 3.87
N LEU A 48 14.12 -0.75 2.96
CA LEU A 48 12.84 -1.42 3.16
C LEU A 48 12.93 -2.47 4.26
N VAL A 49 14.01 -3.24 4.30
CA VAL A 49 14.26 -4.22 5.36
C VAL A 49 14.38 -3.53 6.73
N ASP A 50 15.13 -2.44 6.80
CA ASP A 50 15.32 -1.68 8.04
C ASP A 50 13.97 -1.08 8.52
N LEU A 51 13.17 -0.51 7.62
CA LEU A 51 11.82 -0.03 7.92
C LEU A 51 10.91 -1.14 8.46
N ILE A 52 10.89 -2.31 7.82
CA ILE A 52 10.05 -3.45 8.24
C ILE A 52 10.45 -3.89 9.65
N ASN A 53 11.75 -4.01 9.93
CA ASN A 53 12.24 -4.39 11.25
C ASN A 53 11.80 -3.41 12.35
N GLU A 54 11.78 -2.11 12.06
CA GLU A 54 11.32 -1.09 13.02
C GLU A 54 9.80 -1.11 13.21
N LEU A 55 9.04 -1.29 12.13
CA LEU A 55 7.58 -1.43 12.20
C LEU A 55 7.18 -2.68 13.00
N GLU A 56 7.89 -3.80 12.85
CA GLU A 56 7.64 -5.06 13.56
C GLU A 56 7.81 -4.98 15.08
N GLN A 57 8.55 -3.97 15.58
CA GLN A 57 8.69 -3.75 17.03
C GLN A 57 7.40 -3.25 17.69
N LYS A 58 6.55 -2.55 16.93
CA LYS A 58 5.32 -1.92 17.43
C LYS A 58 4.04 -2.51 16.84
N PHE A 59 4.12 -3.07 15.64
CA PHE A 59 2.96 -3.51 14.85
C PHE A 59 3.15 -4.92 14.33
N LYS A 60 2.02 -5.60 14.08
CA LYS A 60 2.05 -6.87 13.33
C LYS A 60 2.16 -6.56 11.84
N VAL A 61 3.35 -6.72 11.28
CA VAL A 61 3.60 -6.48 9.85
C VAL A 61 3.40 -7.77 9.05
N ARG A 62 2.85 -7.63 7.85
CA ARG A 62 2.85 -8.65 6.80
C ARG A 62 3.13 -7.96 5.48
N TYR A 63 3.92 -8.58 4.62
CA TYR A 63 4.22 -8.06 3.31
C TYR A 63 4.28 -9.19 2.29
N GLU A 64 4.04 -8.84 1.04
CA GLU A 64 4.12 -9.71 -0.13
C GLU A 64 5.05 -9.02 -1.14
N SER A 65 5.89 -9.80 -1.82
CA SER A 65 6.88 -9.29 -2.78
C SER A 65 6.59 -9.79 -4.19
N GLY A 66 7.29 -9.23 -5.19
CA GLY A 66 7.08 -9.59 -6.59
C GLY A 66 5.75 -9.07 -7.15
N LEU A 67 5.29 -7.93 -6.63
CA LEU A 67 4.09 -7.25 -7.09
C LEU A 67 4.42 -6.13 -8.05
N GLU A 68 3.49 -5.84 -8.96
CA GLU A 68 3.57 -4.73 -9.90
C GLU A 68 2.39 -3.78 -9.64
N LEU A 69 2.66 -2.47 -9.61
CA LEU A 69 1.61 -1.45 -9.50
C LEU A 69 1.32 -0.89 -10.90
N ILE A 70 0.11 -1.13 -11.39
CA ILE A 70 -0.39 -0.58 -12.65
C ILE A 70 -1.31 0.60 -12.33
N THR A 71 -1.11 1.74 -12.99
CA THR A 71 -1.99 2.90 -12.88
C THR A 71 -2.54 3.28 -14.25
N ILE A 72 -3.86 3.21 -14.40
CA ILE A 72 -4.59 3.50 -15.63
C ILE A 72 -5.41 4.77 -15.42
N ARG A 73 -5.23 5.76 -16.28
CA ARG A 73 -6.04 7.00 -16.29
C ARG A 73 -7.12 6.90 -17.37
N TYR A 74 -8.29 7.48 -17.10
CA TYR A 74 -9.49 7.41 -17.94
C TYR A 74 -9.81 5.97 -18.35
N TYR A 75 -9.78 5.06 -17.36
CA TYR A 75 -9.93 3.64 -17.63
C TYR A 75 -11.33 3.29 -18.15
N ASN A 76 -11.39 2.21 -18.92
CA ASN A 76 -12.60 1.48 -19.23
C ASN A 76 -12.32 -0.01 -19.01
N GLN A 77 -13.36 -0.85 -19.04
CA GLN A 77 -13.20 -2.28 -18.79
C GLN A 77 -12.24 -2.93 -19.81
N GLU A 78 -12.33 -2.55 -21.09
CA GLU A 78 -11.44 -3.07 -22.14
C GLU A 78 -9.95 -2.83 -21.84
N THR A 79 -9.59 -1.65 -21.34
CA THR A 79 -8.20 -1.32 -20.99
C THR A 79 -7.73 -2.11 -19.79
N ILE A 80 -8.62 -2.32 -18.80
CA ILE A 80 -8.32 -3.15 -17.62
C ILE A 80 -8.05 -4.59 -18.04
N ASP A 81 -8.94 -5.18 -18.84
CA ASP A 81 -8.83 -6.58 -19.26
C ASP A 81 -7.53 -6.84 -20.03
N ARG A 82 -7.12 -5.88 -20.87
CA ARG A 82 -5.86 -5.95 -21.62
C ARG A 82 -4.62 -5.92 -20.75
N VAL A 83 -4.61 -5.20 -19.63
CA VAL A 83 -3.44 -5.12 -18.75
C VAL A 83 -3.38 -6.25 -17.73
N LEU A 84 -4.49 -6.96 -17.51
CA LEU A 84 -4.61 -8.05 -16.55
C LEU A 84 -4.33 -9.45 -17.14
N VAL A 85 -3.94 -9.53 -18.41
CA VAL A 85 -3.53 -10.80 -19.03
C VAL A 85 -2.37 -11.41 -18.25
N ASP A 86 -2.50 -12.69 -17.88
CA ASP A 86 -1.54 -13.48 -17.08
C ASP A 86 -1.17 -12.85 -15.73
N LYS A 87 -2.08 -12.09 -15.14
CA LYS A 87 -1.89 -11.39 -13.87
C LYS A 87 -3.08 -11.60 -12.94
N GLU A 88 -2.77 -11.85 -11.68
CA GLU A 88 -3.73 -11.90 -10.59
C GLU A 88 -3.79 -10.52 -9.90
N VAL A 89 -5.01 -10.02 -9.63
CA VAL A 89 -5.20 -8.77 -8.89
C VAL A 89 -5.15 -9.05 -7.39
N ILE A 90 -4.20 -8.42 -6.70
CA ILE A 90 -4.02 -8.49 -5.24
C ILE A 90 -4.82 -7.38 -4.55
N SER A 91 -4.81 -6.18 -5.13
CA SER A 91 -5.54 -5.03 -4.62
C SER A 91 -5.96 -4.10 -5.75
N GLU A 92 -7.11 -3.46 -5.57
CA GLU A 92 -7.70 -2.54 -6.53
C GLU A 92 -8.15 -1.26 -5.81
N LEU A 93 -7.78 -0.12 -6.38
CA LEU A 93 -8.32 1.18 -5.98
C LEU A 93 -8.77 1.91 -7.23
N LYS A 94 -10.06 2.22 -7.27
CA LYS A 94 -10.71 2.91 -8.39
C LYS A 94 -11.34 4.20 -7.90
N ASP A 95 -11.01 5.29 -8.56
CA ASP A 95 -11.79 6.52 -8.54
C ASP A 95 -12.47 6.74 -9.90
N THR A 96 -13.08 7.91 -10.11
CA THR A 96 -13.81 8.23 -11.35
C THR A 96 -12.92 8.20 -12.60
N TYR A 97 -11.63 8.51 -12.46
CA TYR A 97 -10.70 8.71 -13.58
C TYR A 97 -9.45 7.84 -13.49
N THR A 98 -9.17 7.21 -12.37
CA THR A 98 -7.95 6.44 -12.14
C THR A 98 -8.28 5.08 -11.59
N CYS A 99 -7.67 4.06 -12.16
CA CYS A 99 -7.67 2.69 -11.64
C CYS A 99 -6.22 2.33 -11.31
N GLN A 100 -5.96 2.03 -10.05
CA GLN A 100 -4.69 1.50 -9.56
C GLN A 100 -4.88 0.01 -9.23
N LEU A 101 -4.05 -0.83 -9.80
CA LEU A 101 -4.10 -2.28 -9.65
C LEU A 101 -2.75 -2.77 -9.16
N LEU A 102 -2.73 -3.39 -7.98
CA LEU A 102 -1.58 -4.13 -7.51
C LEU A 102 -1.74 -5.57 -7.96
N VAL A 103 -0.81 -6.07 -8.76
CA VAL A 103 -0.94 -7.36 -9.44
C VAL A 103 0.27 -8.24 -9.23
N LYS A 104 0.06 -9.55 -9.37
CA LYS A 104 1.10 -10.57 -9.34
C LYS A 104 1.05 -11.37 -10.64
N LYS A 105 2.22 -11.66 -11.22
CA LYS A 105 2.29 -12.51 -12.42
C LYS A 105 1.94 -13.95 -12.04
N ILE A 106 1.09 -14.59 -12.85
CA ILE A 106 0.71 -16.01 -12.73
C ILE A 106 1.82 -16.90 -13.28
#